data_AF-A0A8H8R355-F1
#
_entry.id   AF-A0A8H8R355-F1
#
_cell.length_a   1.000
_cell.length_b   1.000
_cell.length_c   1.000
_cell.angle_alpha   90.00
_cell.angle_beta   90.00
_cell.angle_gamma   90.00
#
_symmetry.space_group_name_H-M   'P 1'
#
loop_
_entity.id
_entity.type
_entity.pdbx_description
1 polymer ?
#
loop_
_entity_poly.entity_id
_entity_poly.type
_entity_poly.pdbx_seq_one_letter_code
_entity_poly.pdbx_strand_id
1 'polypeptide(L)'
;MEFAKVQGYRSWALGSYLVSAQVAKNVWTATHKSSQAGKVVIKTAPAESFENERNILKHFQGRPYIRQMLDETKGPPAMVLKRLDINLLSAST
;
A
#
# COMPACT_ATOMS: atom_id res chain seq x y z
N MET A 1 12.88 8.19 7.68
CA MET A 1 13.11 8.15 6.22
C MET A 1 12.11 9.09 5.58
N GLU A 2 12.60 10.21 5.05
CA GLU A 2 11.79 11.20 4.34
C GLU A 2 11.86 10.85 2.85
N PHE A 3 10.75 10.41 2.28
CA PHE A 3 10.66 10.23 0.83
C PHE A 3 10.59 11.63 0.22
N ALA A 4 11.68 12.05 -0.41
CA ALA A 4 11.83 13.39 -0.96
C ALA A 4 10.60 13.76 -1.79
N LYS A 5 9.91 14.82 -1.38
CA LYS A 5 8.92 15.50 -2.21
C LYS A 5 9.70 16.20 -3.33
N VAL A 6 9.99 15.49 -4.42
CA VAL A 6 10.55 16.11 -5.62
C VAL A 6 9.40 16.89 -6.28
N GLN A 7 9.50 18.21 -6.16
CA GLN A 7 8.54 19.19 -6.63
C GLN A 7 8.36 19.07 -8.15
N GLY A 8 7.28 18.42 -8.61
CA GLY A 8 6.90 18.39 -10.03
C GLY A 8 6.36 17.06 -10.58
N TYR A 9 6.63 15.91 -9.94
CA TYR A 9 6.14 14.62 -10.42
C TYR A 9 4.89 14.19 -9.65
N ARG A 10 3.74 14.13 -10.34
CA ARG A 10 2.44 13.69 -9.76
C ARG A 10 2.39 12.18 -9.45
N SER A 11 3.42 11.43 -9.84
CA SER A 11 3.56 10.00 -9.57
C SER A 11 5.02 9.57 -9.67
N TRP A 12 5.39 8.46 -9.00
CA TRP A 12 6.74 7.90 -9.02
C TRP A 12 6.73 6.37 -9.06
N ALA A 13 7.82 5.74 -9.51
CA ALA A 13 7.88 4.29 -9.66
C ALA A 13 8.48 3.61 -8.43
N LEU A 14 7.76 2.65 -7.84
CA LEU A 14 8.26 1.75 -6.80
C LEU A 14 8.23 0.32 -7.32
N GLY A 15 9.36 -0.19 -7.83
CA GLY A 15 9.41 -1.50 -8.49
C GLY A 15 8.40 -1.58 -9.65
N SER A 16 7.46 -2.52 -9.55
CA SER A 16 6.38 -2.73 -10.53
C SER A 16 5.16 -1.82 -10.36
N TYR A 17 5.20 -0.86 -9.43
CA TYR A 17 4.08 0.03 -9.12
C TYR A 17 4.36 1.47 -9.52
N LEU A 18 3.32 2.16 -9.99
CA LEU A 18 3.29 3.60 -10.16
C LEU A 18 2.50 4.19 -8.99
N VAL A 19 3.21 4.84 -8.07
CA VAL A 19 2.67 5.51 -6.89
C VAL A 19 2.12 6.87 -7.30
N SER A 20 0.89 7.18 -6.92
CA SER A 20 0.17 8.37 -7.40
C SER A 20 0.03 9.43 -6.30
N ALA A 21 -0.87 9.21 -5.33
CA ALA A 21 -1.22 10.23 -4.34
C ALA A 21 -1.02 9.72 -2.91
N GLN A 22 -0.51 10.59 -2.04
CA GLN A 22 -0.51 10.33 -0.60
C GLN A 22 -1.91 10.56 -0.05
N VAL A 23 -2.48 9.55 0.60
CA VAL A 23 -3.83 9.62 1.20
C VAL A 23 -3.79 9.70 2.73
N ALA A 24 -2.66 9.30 3.32
CA ALA A 24 -2.39 9.43 4.75
C ALA A 24 -0.88 9.46 5.00
N LYS A 25 -0.47 9.73 6.26
CA LYS A 25 0.93 9.58 6.67
C LYS A 25 1.39 8.15 6.37
N ASN A 26 2.46 8.03 5.59
CA ASN A 26 3.04 6.75 5.15
C ASN A 26 2.11 5.84 4.34
N VAL A 27 1.07 6.39 3.70
CA VAL A 27 0.12 5.63 2.89
C VAL A 27 -0.15 6.35 1.56
N TRP A 28 0.02 5.62 0.45
CA TRP A 28 -0.15 6.13 -0.90
C TRP A 28 -1.04 5.22 -1.74
N THR A 29 -1.76 5.79 -2.70
CA THR A 29 -2.39 5.04 -3.77
C THR A 29 -1.36 4.70 -4.84
N ALA A 30 -1.52 3.55 -5.47
CA ALA A 30 -0.70 3.15 -6.60
C ALA A 30 -1.46 2.25 -7.56
N THR A 31 -0.90 2.07 -8.75
CA THR A 31 -1.35 1.08 -9.72
C THR A 31 -0.18 0.20 -10.10
N HIS A 32 -0.43 -1.10 -10.23
CA HIS A 32 0.56 -1.97 -10.83
C HIS A 32 0.76 -1.60 -12.30
N LYS A 33 1.99 -1.68 -12.81
CA LYS A 33 2.35 -1.32 -14.19
C LYS A 33 1.75 -2.28 -15.23
N SER A 34 1.55 -3.54 -14.86
CA SER A 34 0.72 -4.47 -15.65
C SER A 34 -0.75 -4.29 -15.30
N SER A 35 -1.60 -4.25 -16.33
CA SER A 35 -3.04 -3.97 -16.28
C SER A 35 -3.86 -4.94 -15.40
N GLN A 36 -3.34 -6.14 -15.11
CA GLN A 36 -4.10 -7.19 -14.43
C GLN A 36 -4.14 -7.07 -12.89
N ALA A 37 -3.17 -6.41 -12.26
CA ALA A 37 -3.08 -6.36 -10.79
C ALA A 37 -3.82 -5.18 -10.13
N GLY A 38 -4.46 -4.31 -10.93
CA GLY A 38 -5.40 -3.31 -10.43
C GLY A 38 -4.81 -2.19 -9.56
N LYS A 39 -5.69 -1.45 -8.89
CA LYS A 39 -5.33 -0.37 -7.95
C LYS A 39 -4.96 -0.96 -6.60
N VAL A 40 -3.88 -0.44 -6.01
CA VAL A 40 -3.33 -0.90 -4.73
C VAL A 40 -3.08 0.27 -3.78
N VAL A 41 -2.76 -0.05 -2.54
CA VAL A 41 -2.28 0.89 -1.53
C VAL A 41 -0.88 0.49 -1.12
N ILE A 42 0.06 1.43 -1.13
CA ILE A 42 1.40 1.25 -0.62
C ILE A 42 1.45 1.83 0.78
N LYS A 43 1.96 1.05 1.73
CA LYS A 43 2.15 1.47 3.12
C LYS A 43 3.59 1.24 3.57
N THR A 44 4.17 2.24 4.22
CA THR A 44 5.45 2.12 4.92
C THR A 44 5.26 2.29 6.43
N ALA A 45 6.20 1.77 7.20
CA ALA A 45 6.21 1.88 8.65
C ALA A 45 7.66 1.91 9.17
N PRO A 46 7.90 2.39 10.42
CA PRO A 46 9.17 2.16 11.10
C PRO A 46 9.50 0.66 11.16
N ALA A 47 10.78 0.30 11.17
CA ALA A 47 11.25 -1.08 11.04
C ALA A 47 10.60 -2.04 12.05
N GLU A 48 10.49 -1.61 13.31
CA GLU A 48 9.90 -2.40 14.41
C GLU A 48 8.43 -2.73 14.15
N SER A 49 7.64 -1.77 13.66
CA SER A 49 6.21 -1.96 13.37
C SER A 49 5.99 -2.66 12.03
N PHE A 50 6.90 -2.48 11.07
CA PHE A 50 6.80 -3.06 9.73
C PHE A 50 6.77 -4.58 9.79
N GLU A 51 7.70 -5.19 10.52
CA GLU A 51 7.81 -6.65 10.59
C GLU A 51 6.59 -7.28 11.28
N ASN A 52 6.12 -6.66 12.36
CA ASN A 52 4.92 -7.12 13.06
C ASN A 52 3.67 -7.03 12.16
N GLU A 53 3.44 -5.89 11.52
CA GLU A 53 2.30 -5.71 10.62
C GLU A 53 2.34 -6.71 9.45
N ARG A 54 3.52 -6.87 8.84
CA ARG A 54 3.76 -7.83 7.77
C ARG A 54 3.42 -9.26 8.20
N ASN A 55 3.89 -9.68 9.38
CA ASN A 55 3.67 -11.04 9.88
C ASN A 55 2.21 -11.31 10.20
N ILE A 56 1.50 -10.35 10.80
CA ILE A 56 0.05 -10.43 11.03
C ILE A 56 -0.70 -10.54 9.70
N LEU A 57 -0.38 -9.67 8.73
CA LEU A 57 -1.03 -9.73 7.42
C LEU A 57 -0.76 -11.03 6.67
N LYS A 58 0.45 -11.60 6.79
CA LYS A 58 0.78 -12.94 6.25
C LYS A 58 -0.02 -14.04 6.94
N HIS A 59 -0.16 -13.99 8.26
CA HIS A 59 -0.91 -14.97 9.03
C HIS A 59 -2.40 -15.03 8.61
N PHE A 60 -2.99 -13.87 8.29
CA PHE A 60 -4.40 -13.76 7.88
C PHE A 60 -4.62 -13.79 6.36
N GLN A 61 -3.63 -14.21 5.57
CA GLN A 61 -3.80 -14.36 4.12
C GLN A 61 -4.96 -15.31 3.77
N GLY A 62 -5.72 -14.94 2.75
CA GLY A 62 -6.90 -15.68 2.28
C GLY A 62 -8.13 -15.58 3.20
N ARG A 63 -8.02 -14.95 4.38
CA ARG A 63 -9.17 -14.78 5.28
C ARG A 63 -10.12 -13.69 4.73
N PRO A 64 -11.44 -13.94 4.66
CA PRO A 64 -12.39 -12.92 4.28
C PRO A 64 -12.38 -11.77 5.28
N TYR A 65 -12.78 -10.58 4.84
CA TYR A 65 -12.90 -9.35 5.65
C TYR A 65 -11.60 -8.74 6.17
N ILE A 66 -10.46 -9.41 6.04
CA ILE A 66 -9.14 -8.84 6.32
C ILE A 66 -8.54 -8.31 5.02
N ARG A 67 -7.95 -7.11 5.06
CA ARG A 67 -7.27 -6.54 3.88
C ARG A 67 -6.06 -7.40 3.54
N GLN A 68 -6.00 -7.85 2.30
CA GLN A 68 -4.94 -8.74 1.82
C GLN A 68 -3.67 -7.95 1.47
N MET A 69 -2.51 -8.47 1.87
CA MET A 69 -1.22 -8.03 1.36
C MET A 69 -0.92 -8.78 0.06
N LEU A 70 -0.63 -8.04 -1.00
CA LEU A 70 -0.44 -8.56 -2.35
C LEU A 70 1.03 -8.76 -2.71
N ASP A 71 1.89 -7.90 -2.17
CA ASP A 71 3.32 -7.87 -2.51
C ASP A 71 4.10 -7.07 -1.44
N GLU A 72 5.42 -7.13 -1.51
CA GLU A 72 6.37 -6.43 -0.65
C GLU A 72 7.51 -5.85 -1.51
N THR A 73 7.73 -4.54 -1.41
CA THR A 73 8.83 -3.88 -2.14
C THR A 73 10.08 -3.91 -1.26
N LYS A 74 11.26 -4.13 -1.83
CA LYS A 74 12.51 -4.27 -1.06
C LYS A 74 13.36 -2.98 -0.96
N GLY A 75 13.09 -1.97 -1.78
CA GLY A 75 13.90 -0.75 -1.82
C GLY A 75 13.09 0.47 -2.24
N PRO A 76 12.49 1.22 -1.30
CA PRO A 76 12.34 1.00 0.16
C PRO A 76 11.40 -0.17 0.54
N PRO A 77 11.50 -0.69 1.79
CA PRO A 77 10.54 -1.65 2.34
C PRO A 77 9.14 -1.04 2.44
N ALA A 78 8.20 -1.61 1.69
CA ALA A 78 6.80 -1.20 1.74
C ALA A 78 5.88 -2.40 1.51
N MET A 79 4.74 -2.39 2.19
CA MET A 79 3.67 -3.37 1.96
C MET A 79 2.76 -2.87 0.85
N VAL A 80 2.48 -3.73 -0.11
CA VAL A 80 1.47 -3.49 -1.15
C VAL A 80 0.20 -4.19 -0.70
N LEU A 81 -0.85 -3.42 -0.49
CA LEU A 81 -2.13 -3.88 0.04
C LEU A 81 -3.23 -3.75 -1.00
N LYS A 82 -4.18 -4.68 -0.98
CA LYS A 82 -5.40 -4.59 -1.76
C LYS A 82 -6.13 -3.29 -1.44
N ARG A 83 -6.46 -2.51 -2.47
CA ARG A 83 -7.29 -1.31 -2.32
C ARG A 83 -8.72 -1.73 -1.95
N LEU A 84 -9.28 -1.08 -0.94
CA LEU A 84 -10.69 -1.19 -0.59
C LEU A 84 -11.36 0.15 -0.94
N ASP A 85 -12.38 0.10 -1.79
CA ASP A 85 -13.11 1.29 -2.25
C ASP A 85 -14.28 1.67 -1.34
N ILE A 86 -14.66 0.80 -0.41
CA ILE A 86 -15.78 1.01 0.50
C ILE A 86 -15.36 1.96 1.61
N ASN A 87 -16.07 3.06 1.75
CA ASN A 87 -16.01 3.88 2.95
C ASN A 87 -16.88 3.22 4.03
N LEU A 88 -16.24 2.68 5.08
CA LEU A 88 -16.94 1.99 6.17
C LEU A 88 -17.85 2.93 6.97
N LEU A 89 -17.54 4.22 7.03
CA LEU A 89 -18.38 5.21 7.74
C LEU A 89 -19.70 5.46 6.99
N SER A 90 -19.71 5.31 5.67
CA SER A 90 -20.94 5.44 4.87
C SER A 90 -21.68 4.11 4.66
N ALA A 91 -21.11 2.99 5.10
CA ALA A 91 -21.66 1.65 4.86
C ALA A 91 -22.58 1.14 6.00
N SER A 92 -22.81 1.95 7.04
CA SER A 92 -23.62 1.57 8.22
C SER A 92 -25.07 2.08 8.17
N THR A 93 -25.60 2.39 6.99
CA THR A 93 -27.03 2.75 6.79
C THR A 93 -27.94 1.53 6.84
#